data_AF-Q04RC3-F1
#
_entry.id   AF-Q04RC3-F1
#
_cell.length_a   1.000
_cell.length_b   1.000
_cell.length_c   1.000
_cell.angle_alpha   90.00
_cell.angle_beta   90.00
_cell.angle_gamma   90.00
#
_symmetry.space_group_name_H-M   'P 1'
#
loop_
_entity.id
_entity.type
_entity.pdbx_description
1 polymer ?
#
loop_
_entity_poly.entity_id
_entity_poly.type
_entity_poly.pdbx_seq_one_letter_code
_entity_poly.pdbx_strand_id
1 'polypeptide(L)'
;MKRIQHEEITQANAAKLWKLYQDVSNWKRWDHKVEESFLEGEFKTGSKGMLKPKGGPKTRFRLTEIRENEFFSDLTRLPFCKLEFKHELNRMKL
;
A
#
# COMPACT_ATOMS: atom_id res chain seq x y z
N MET A 1 -20.44 3.60 4.18
CA MET A 1 -19.07 3.13 3.85
C MET A 1 -18.38 2.78 5.15
N LYS A 2 -17.92 1.54 5.35
CA LYS A 2 -17.18 1.15 6.56
C LYS A 2 -15.72 1.58 6.39
N ARG A 3 -15.17 2.27 7.39
CA ARG A 3 -13.76 2.66 7.45
C ARG A 3 -13.14 2.08 8.72
N ILE A 4 -11.93 1.55 8.60
CA ILE A 4 -11.09 1.12 9.72
C ILE A 4 -9.79 1.90 9.58
N GLN A 5 -9.26 2.39 10.70
CA GLN A 5 -8.03 3.17 10.76
C GLN A 5 -7.19 2.63 11.91
N HIS A 6 -5.88 2.63 11.70
CA HIS A 6 -4.87 2.23 12.68
C HIS A 6 -3.66 3.13 12.48
N GLU A 7 -3.02 3.52 13.57
CA GLU A 7 -1.87 4.43 13.57
C GLU A 7 -0.81 3.91 14.54
N GLU A 8 0.46 4.08 14.17
CA GLU A 8 1.59 3.73 15.02
C GLU A 8 2.66 4.83 14.94
N ILE A 9 3.29 5.11 16.07
CA ILE A 9 4.41 6.06 16.17
C ILE A 9 5.72 5.28 16.07
N THR A 10 6.64 5.76 15.25
CA THR A 10 7.96 5.15 15.07
C THR A 10 9.05 6.20 14.96
N GLN A 11 10.28 5.82 15.31
CA GLN A 11 11.49 6.62 15.10
C GLN A 11 12.09 6.41 13.69
N ALA A 12 11.47 5.56 12.86
CA ALA A 12 11.93 5.31 11.51
C ALA A 12 11.85 6.58 10.63
N ASN A 13 12.82 6.73 9.73
CA ASN A 13 12.82 7.81 8.75
C ASN A 13 11.75 7.55 7.67
N ALA A 14 10.92 8.55 7.38
CA ALA A 14 9.85 8.46 6.38
C ALA A 14 10.36 8.01 5.00
N ALA A 15 11.51 8.48 4.54
CA ALA A 15 12.10 8.07 3.27
C ALA A 15 12.58 6.61 3.26
N LYS A 16 12.94 6.05 4.43
CA LYS A 16 13.26 4.61 4.53
C LYS A 16 11.98 3.77 4.46
N LEU A 17 10.92 4.18 5.15
CA LEU A 17 9.61 3.52 5.06
C LEU A 17 9.04 3.61 3.65
N TRP A 18 9.18 4.77 3.00
CA TRP A 18 8.72 4.99 1.64
C TRP A 18 9.37 4.03 0.63
N LYS A 19 10.68 3.77 0.76
CA LYS A 19 11.37 2.76 -0.08
C LYS A 19 10.79 1.36 0.10
N LEU A 20 10.36 0.99 1.30
CA LEU A 20 9.69 -0.30 1.55
C LEU A 20 8.31 -0.37 0.88
N TYR A 21 7.59 0.75 0.86
CA TYR A 21 6.31 0.84 0.15
C TYR A 21 6.49 0.76 -1.37
N GLN A 22 7.51 1.43 -1.93
CA GLN A 22 7.79 1.39 -3.37
C GLN A 22 8.25 0.00 -3.87
N ASP A 23 8.91 -0.79 -3.01
CA ASP A 23 9.36 -2.15 -3.34
C ASP A 23 8.24 -3.19 -3.24
N VAL A 24 7.22 -3.01 -4.10
CA VAL A 24 5.97 -3.79 -4.09
C VAL A 24 6.22 -5.29 -4.17
N SER A 25 7.16 -5.74 -5.00
CA SER A 25 7.47 -7.16 -5.18
C SER A 25 8.07 -7.82 -3.94
N ASN A 26 8.56 -7.03 -2.98
CA ASN A 26 9.16 -7.54 -1.75
C ASN A 26 8.32 -7.24 -0.50
N TRP A 27 7.06 -6.80 -0.63
CA TRP A 27 6.17 -6.57 0.52
C TRP A 27 6.06 -7.80 1.44
N LYS A 28 6.09 -9.02 0.90
CA LYS A 28 6.11 -10.27 1.68
C LYS A 28 7.24 -10.40 2.71
N ARG A 29 8.31 -9.59 2.59
CA ARG A 29 9.43 -9.58 3.55
C ARG A 29 9.07 -8.92 4.87
N TRP A 30 8.10 -8.00 4.88
CA TRP A 30 7.73 -7.22 6.07
C TRP A 30 6.23 -7.29 6.38
N ASP A 31 5.36 -7.44 5.38
CA ASP A 31 3.94 -7.73 5.61
C ASP A 31 3.70 -9.24 5.60
N HIS A 32 3.57 -9.82 6.79
CA HIS A 32 3.34 -11.25 6.96
C HIS A 32 2.00 -11.73 6.40
N LYS A 33 1.06 -10.84 6.06
CA LYS A 33 -0.21 -11.17 5.41
C LYS A 33 -0.09 -11.27 3.90
N VAL A 34 1.00 -10.79 3.29
CA VAL A 34 1.24 -10.86 1.84
C VAL A 34 1.92 -12.20 1.47
N GLU A 35 1.40 -12.85 0.43
CA GLU A 35 1.99 -14.05 -0.19
C GLU A 35 2.77 -13.67 -1.45
N GLU A 36 2.16 -12.88 -2.33
CA GLU A 36 2.75 -12.40 -3.58
C GLU A 36 2.21 -11.00 -3.91
N SER A 37 3.05 -10.14 -4.47
CA SER A 37 2.66 -8.83 -4.98
C SER A 37 3.58 -8.42 -6.14
N PHE A 38 3.06 -7.61 -7.05
CA PHE A 38 3.86 -6.93 -8.07
C PHE A 38 3.20 -5.63 -8.51
N LEU A 39 4.01 -4.73 -9.06
CA LEU A 39 3.56 -3.52 -9.72
C LEU A 39 4.03 -3.53 -11.18
N GLU A 40 3.13 -3.12 -12.08
CA GLU A 40 3.42 -2.92 -13.49
C GLU A 40 4.05 -1.53 -13.66
N GLY A 41 5.39 -1.49 -13.77
CA GLY A 41 6.15 -0.25 -13.95
C GLY A 41 6.41 0.50 -12.64
N GLU A 42 6.49 1.83 -12.74
CA GLU A 42 6.92 2.70 -11.64
C GLU A 42 5.84 2.85 -10.56
N PHE A 43 6.26 3.13 -9.32
CA PHE A 43 5.36 3.48 -8.21
C PHE A 43 4.83 4.91 -8.37
N LYS A 44 3.85 5.10 -9.25
CA LYS A 44 3.21 6.39 -9.55
C LYS A 44 1.70 6.27 -9.69
N THR A 45 1.00 7.38 -9.53
CA THR A 45 -0.45 7.46 -9.73
C THR A 45 -0.81 6.91 -11.12
N GLY A 46 -1.74 5.97 -11.17
CA GLY A 46 -2.14 5.31 -12.40
C GLY A 46 -1.58 3.91 -12.61
N SER A 47 -0.46 3.58 -11.97
CA SER A 47 0.16 2.26 -12.10
C SER A 47 -0.76 1.17 -11.57
N LYS A 48 -0.72 0.01 -12.23
CA LYS A 48 -1.52 -1.16 -11.88
C LYS A 48 -0.64 -2.20 -11.23
N GLY A 49 -1.23 -3.02 -10.38
CA GLY A 49 -0.52 -4.12 -9.74
C GLY A 49 -1.43 -5.28 -9.43
N MET A 50 -0.84 -6.27 -8.79
CA MET A 50 -1.52 -7.45 -8.29
C MET A 50 -1.10 -7.70 -6.85
N LEU A 51 -2.07 -8.08 -6.03
CA LEU A 51 -1.87 -8.51 -4.65
C LEU A 51 -2.50 -9.89 -4.44
N LYS A 52 -1.76 -10.78 -3.80
CA LYS A 52 -2.24 -12.06 -3.28
C LYS A 52 -1.93 -12.08 -1.78
N PRO A 53 -2.94 -11.89 -0.91
CA PRO A 53 -2.79 -12.12 0.52
C PRO A 53 -2.83 -13.62 0.82
N LYS A 54 -2.21 -14.02 1.93
CA LYS A 54 -2.30 -15.39 2.45
C LYS A 54 -3.76 -15.74 2.75
N GLY A 55 -4.24 -16.84 2.17
CA GLY A 55 -5.61 -17.32 2.37
C GLY A 55 -6.70 -16.53 1.64
N GLY A 56 -6.38 -15.45 0.91
CA GLY A 56 -7.34 -14.67 0.12
C GLY A 56 -7.11 -14.81 -1.39
N PRO A 57 -8.03 -14.31 -2.24
CA PRO A 57 -7.90 -14.41 -3.70
C PRO A 57 -6.81 -13.47 -4.24
N LYS A 58 -6.30 -13.78 -5.43
CA LYS A 58 -5.44 -12.89 -6.21
C LYS A 58 -6.28 -11.74 -6.78
N THR A 59 -5.91 -10.49 -6.55
CA THR A 59 -6.67 -9.31 -6.97
C THR A 59 -5.79 -8.29 -7.69
N ARG A 60 -6.39 -7.48 -8.58
CA ARG A 60 -5.72 -6.35 -9.22
C ARG A 60 -6.07 -5.06 -8.50
N PHE A 61 -5.08 -4.20 -8.33
CA PHE A 61 -5.24 -2.86 -7.79
C PHE A 61 -4.67 -1.82 -8.74
N ARG A 62 -5.01 -0.55 -8.50
CA ARG A 62 -4.42 0.61 -9.14
C ARG A 62 -4.03 1.63 -8.08
N LEU A 63 -2.82 2.19 -8.19
CA LEU A 63 -2.40 3.33 -7.38
C LEU A 63 -3.23 4.55 -7.78
N THR A 64 -3.99 5.12 -6.84
CA THR A 64 -4.93 6.21 -7.08
C THR A 64 -4.36 7.57 -6.76
N GLU A 65 -3.42 7.64 -5.82
CA GLU A 65 -2.72 8.87 -5.47
C GLU A 65 -1.36 8.53 -4.84
N ILE A 66 -0.36 9.35 -5.16
CA ILE A 66 1.01 9.23 -4.65
C ILE A 66 1.49 10.63 -4.30
N ARG A 67 1.90 10.83 -3.05
CA ARG A 67 2.67 11.98 -2.58
C ARG A 67 3.93 11.44 -1.91
N GLU A 68 5.08 11.67 -2.54
CA GLU A 68 6.32 11.01 -2.15
C GLU A 68 6.68 11.26 -0.69
N ASN A 69 7.07 10.20 0.04
CA ASN A 69 7.39 10.19 1.47
C ASN A 69 6.23 10.56 2.42
N GLU A 70 5.01 10.73 1.91
CA GLU A 70 3.88 11.21 2.71
C GLU A 70 2.66 10.32 2.59
N PHE A 71 2.29 9.89 1.38
CA PHE A 71 1.01 9.23 1.19
C PHE A 71 0.95 8.39 -0.08
N PHE A 72 0.32 7.23 0.01
CA PHE A 72 -0.23 6.57 -1.17
C PHE A 72 -1.57 5.93 -0.89
N SER A 73 -2.36 5.79 -1.96
CA SER A 73 -3.59 4.99 -1.95
C SER A 73 -3.65 4.04 -3.12
N ASP A 74 -4.26 2.89 -2.89
CA ASP A 74 -4.63 1.96 -3.94
C ASP A 74 -6.11 1.60 -3.88
N LEU A 75 -6.66 1.26 -5.04
CA LEU A 75 -8.04 0.84 -5.19
C LEU A 75 -8.10 -0.54 -5.81
N THR A 76 -8.69 -1.47 -5.06
CA THR A 76 -9.06 -2.80 -5.54
C THR A 76 -10.57 -2.85 -5.79
N ARG A 77 -10.97 -3.36 -6.96
CA ARG A 77 -12.38 -3.64 -7.28
C ARG A 77 -12.65 -5.11 -7.06
N LEU A 78 -13.59 -5.41 -6.17
CA LEU A 78 -14.06 -6.76 -5.86
C LEU A 78 -15.50 -6.93 -6.38
N PRO A 79 -15.99 -8.17 -6.53
CA PRO A 79 -17.41 -8.39 -6.71
C PRO A 79 -18.16 -7.69 -5.55
N PHE A 80 -19.06 -6.77 -5.88
CA PHE A 80 -19.92 -6.01 -4.94
C PHE A 80 -19.29 -4.90 -4.11
N CYS A 81 -17.97 -4.73 -4.07
CA CYS A 81 -17.37 -3.62 -3.32
C CYS A 81 -16.10 -3.06 -3.95
N LYS A 82 -15.75 -1.87 -3.46
CA LYS A 82 -14.45 -1.25 -3.68
C LYS A 82 -13.73 -1.23 -2.35
N LEU A 83 -12.48 -1.67 -2.37
CA LEU A 83 -11.59 -1.60 -1.23
C LEU A 83 -10.50 -0.59 -1.55
N GLU A 84 -10.45 0.47 -0.76
CA GLU A 84 -9.41 1.50 -0.85
C GLU A 84 -8.52 1.38 0.39
N PHE A 85 -7.22 1.23 0.17
CA PHE A 85 -6.23 1.36 1.23
C PHE A 85 -5.55 2.72 1.12
N LYS A 86 -5.30 3.32 2.28
CA LYS A 86 -4.61 4.59 2.41
C LYS A 86 -3.49 4.42 3.41
N HIS A 87 -2.30 4.79 3.00
CA HIS A 87 -1.09 4.73 3.81
C HIS A 87 -0.56 6.14 3.93
N GLU A 88 -0.39 6.61 5.17
CA GLU A 88 0.00 7.98 5.48
C GLU A 88 1.22 7.96 6.39
N LEU A 89 2.24 8.74 6.03
CA LEU A 89 3.46 8.96 6.80
C LEU A 89 3.48 10.42 7.24
N ASN A 90 3.09 10.64 8.49
CA ASN A 90 3.07 11.97 9.08
C ASN A 90 4.32 12.22 9.91
N ARG A 91 5.06 13.29 9.59
CA ARG A 91 6.16 13.75 10.43
C ARG A 91 5.60 14.54 11.60
N MET A 92 5.69 13.98 12.79
CA MET A 92 5.38 14.71 14.01
C MET A 92 6.41 15.84 14.16
N LYS A 93 5.94 17.08 14.15
CA LYS A 93 6.74 18.22 14.58
C LYS A 93 6.65 18.24 16.11
N LEU A 94 7.78 18.07 16.77
CA LEU A 94 7.93 18.38 18.19
C LEU A 94 7.84 19.89 18.40
#